data_AF-A0A497CT63-F1
#
_entry.id   AF-A0A497CT63-F1
#
_cell.length_a   1.000
_cell.length_b   1.000
_cell.length_c   1.000
_cell.angle_alpha   90.00
_cell.angle_beta   90.00
_cell.angle_gamma   90.00
#
_symmetry.space_group_name_H-M   'P 1'
#
loop_
_entity.id
_entity.type
_entity.pdbx_description
1 polymer ?
#
loop_
_entity_poly.entity_id
_entity_poly.type
_entity_poly.pdbx_seq_one_letter_code
_entity_poly.pdbx_strand_id
1 'polypeptide(L)'
;IMDNQLNWLEETIDKFENDPNIDHVFVTIHTPAFPNGGHANNDMWYHGNNKIRPTVSGHPVEKGIIERRDEFLNIIINKSQKTVALLCGDEHNYSRLKLTNKTPIYPEYYQGNKLKISRPFWQITNGSAGAPYYGQEQLPWTAFVEKFSTQYALMLFEIDGKKVSLRVVNPDTLEEIEEIVLKE
;
A
#
# COMPACT_ATOMS: atom_id res chain seq x y z
N ILE A 1 7.94 -6.90 -8.67
CA ILE A 1 7.59 -8.21 -8.06
C ILE A 1 7.55 -9.26 -9.17
N MET A 2 8.14 -10.44 -8.93
CA MET A 2 8.25 -11.53 -9.90
C MET A 2 7.32 -12.70 -9.55
N ASP A 3 7.12 -13.64 -10.47
CA ASP A 3 6.17 -14.75 -10.33
C ASP A 3 6.40 -15.58 -9.06
N ASN A 4 7.63 -15.99 -8.78
CA ASN A 4 7.93 -16.79 -7.58
C ASN A 4 7.59 -16.06 -6.27
N GLN A 5 7.78 -14.73 -6.24
CA GLN A 5 7.45 -13.93 -5.07
C GLN A 5 5.93 -13.76 -4.91
N LEU A 6 5.19 -13.62 -6.01
CA LEU A 6 3.73 -13.58 -5.99
C LEU A 6 3.12 -14.93 -5.59
N ASN A 7 3.66 -16.04 -6.10
CA ASN A 7 3.22 -17.39 -5.74
C ASN A 7 3.45 -17.64 -4.24
N TRP A 8 4.66 -17.34 -3.75
CA TRP A 8 4.96 -17.44 -2.32
C TRP A 8 4.03 -16.58 -1.46
N LEU A 9 3.76 -15.34 -1.89
CA LEU A 9 2.86 -14.46 -1.17
C LEU A 9 1.43 -15.01 -1.15
N GLU A 10 0.94 -15.50 -2.28
CA GLU A 10 -0.39 -16.09 -2.39
C GLU A 10 -0.55 -17.30 -1.46
N GLU A 11 0.40 -18.24 -1.50
CA GLU A 11 0.42 -19.42 -0.62
C GLU A 11 0.49 -19.02 0.86
N THR A 12 1.27 -17.98 1.19
CA THR A 12 1.42 -17.48 2.56
C THR A 12 0.14 -16.82 3.07
N ILE A 13 -0.49 -15.98 2.24
CA ILE A 13 -1.75 -15.31 2.59
C ILE A 13 -2.89 -16.32 2.72
N ASP A 14 -2.97 -17.31 1.82
CA ASP A 14 -3.96 -18.38 1.92
C ASP A 14 -3.78 -19.21 3.21
N LYS A 15 -2.54 -19.54 3.56
CA LYS A 15 -2.24 -20.21 4.84
C LYS A 15 -2.75 -19.39 6.04
N PHE A 16 -2.50 -18.08 6.07
CA PHE A 16 -2.93 -17.23 7.17
C PHE A 16 -4.45 -17.02 7.20
N GLU A 17 -5.08 -16.93 6.04
CA GLU A 17 -6.54 -16.87 5.92
C GLU A 17 -7.21 -18.10 6.54
N ASN A 18 -6.63 -19.28 6.33
CA ASN A 18 -7.15 -20.55 6.85
C ASN A 18 -6.75 -20.88 8.30
N ASP A 19 -5.80 -20.16 8.91
CA ASP A 19 -5.37 -20.40 10.30
C ASP A 19 -6.32 -19.72 11.32
N PRO A 20 -7.09 -20.47 12.13
CA PRO A 20 -8.04 -19.87 13.08
C PRO A 20 -7.37 -19.10 14.23
N ASN A 21 -6.05 -19.21 14.40
CA ASN A 21 -5.31 -18.48 15.44
C ASN A 21 -4.77 -17.13 14.94
N ILE A 22 -4.95 -16.81 13.65
CA ILE A 22 -4.55 -15.54 13.05
C ILE A 22 -5.81 -14.76 12.73
N ASP A 23 -5.88 -13.52 13.22
CA ASP A 23 -7.01 -12.62 13.00
C ASP A 23 -6.68 -11.44 12.09
N HIS A 24 -5.43 -10.98 12.14
CA HIS A 24 -4.94 -9.78 11.48
C HIS A 24 -3.62 -10.07 10.79
N VAL A 25 -3.56 -9.74 9.51
CA VAL A 25 -2.34 -9.81 8.72
C VAL A 25 -1.96 -8.40 8.30
N PHE A 26 -0.72 -8.02 8.54
CA PHE A 26 -0.14 -6.79 8.00
C PHE A 26 0.89 -7.18 6.95
N VAL A 27 0.79 -6.59 5.76
CA VAL A 27 1.77 -6.79 4.70
C VAL A 27 2.65 -5.56 4.64
N THR A 28 3.96 -5.74 4.60
CA THR A 28 4.91 -4.63 4.45
C THR A 28 5.76 -4.77 3.20
N ILE A 29 5.94 -3.66 2.50
CA ILE A 29 6.89 -3.49 1.40
C ILE A 29 7.58 -2.13 1.58
N HIS A 30 8.72 -1.92 0.94
CA HIS A 30 9.39 -0.63 1.03
C HIS A 30 8.66 0.45 0.22
N THR A 31 8.52 0.24 -1.09
CA THR A 31 7.94 1.19 -2.05
C THR A 31 6.41 1.10 -2.09
N PRO A 32 5.66 2.20 -1.95
CA PRO A 32 4.20 2.22 -2.11
C PRO A 32 3.67 1.60 -3.41
N ALA A 33 2.51 0.93 -3.32
CA ALA A 33 1.77 0.56 -4.54
C ALA A 33 1.15 1.79 -5.22
N PHE A 34 0.83 2.79 -4.39
CA PHE A 34 0.25 4.08 -4.76
C PHE A 34 1.04 5.21 -4.08
N PRO A 35 2.11 5.75 -4.71
CA PRO A 35 2.85 6.89 -4.14
C PRO A 35 1.94 8.11 -3.96
N ASN A 36 2.25 8.99 -3.02
CA ASN A 36 1.53 10.24 -2.76
C ASN A 36 2.47 11.45 -2.56
N GLY A 37 3.78 11.24 -2.59
CA GLY A 37 4.82 12.25 -2.55
C GLY A 37 5.77 12.11 -3.74
N GLY A 38 7.08 12.19 -3.49
CA GLY A 38 8.13 12.38 -4.51
C GLY A 38 8.38 11.22 -5.48
N HIS A 39 7.50 10.21 -5.52
CA HIS A 39 7.70 8.94 -6.20
C HIS A 39 6.70 8.70 -7.35
N ALA A 40 6.07 9.75 -7.87
CA ALA A 40 5.15 9.64 -9.01
C ALA A 40 5.77 9.03 -10.27
N ASN A 41 7.09 9.18 -10.45
CA ASN A 41 7.83 8.69 -11.61
C ASN A 41 8.46 7.28 -11.41
N ASN A 42 8.27 6.64 -10.26
CA ASN A 42 8.83 5.33 -9.94
C ASN A 42 7.80 4.46 -9.17
N ASP A 43 8.25 3.66 -8.20
CA ASP A 43 7.44 2.72 -7.43
C ASP A 43 6.61 1.77 -8.30
N MET A 44 5.38 1.46 -7.90
CA MET A 44 4.48 0.64 -8.71
C MET A 44 3.62 1.49 -9.67
N TRP A 45 4.06 2.72 -9.99
CA TRP A 45 3.26 3.67 -10.78
C TRP A 45 3.92 4.16 -12.07
N TYR A 46 5.14 4.71 -12.01
CA TYR A 46 5.84 5.27 -13.18
C TYR A 46 4.95 6.19 -14.06
N HIS A 47 4.24 7.14 -13.46
CA HIS A 47 3.24 8.01 -14.13
C HIS A 47 2.15 7.25 -14.93
N GLY A 48 1.83 6.03 -14.50
CA GLY A 48 0.87 5.17 -15.19
C GLY A 48 1.48 4.39 -16.36
N ASN A 49 2.79 4.43 -16.54
CA ASN A 49 3.47 3.74 -17.64
C ASN A 49 3.57 2.23 -17.39
N ASN A 50 2.56 1.48 -17.84
CA ASN A 50 2.61 0.03 -17.83
C ASN A 50 3.51 -0.58 -18.93
N LYS A 51 4.55 0.12 -19.43
CA LYS A 51 5.63 -0.49 -20.25
C LYS A 51 6.85 -0.86 -19.41
N ILE A 52 6.93 -0.40 -18.17
CA ILE A 52 8.01 -0.78 -17.25
C ILE A 52 7.87 -2.27 -16.91
N ARG A 53 8.97 -3.01 -17.06
CA ARG A 53 9.03 -4.47 -16.89
C ARG A 53 10.22 -4.85 -16.00
N PRO A 54 10.03 -5.79 -15.06
CA PRO A 54 11.15 -6.56 -14.53
C PRO A 54 11.88 -7.30 -15.66
N THR A 55 13.15 -7.64 -15.44
CA THR A 55 13.95 -8.40 -16.41
C THR A 55 14.50 -9.68 -15.78
N VAL A 56 14.61 -10.75 -16.57
CA VAL A 56 15.27 -12.01 -16.22
C VAL A 56 16.36 -12.24 -17.25
N SER A 57 17.61 -12.34 -16.79
CA SER A 57 18.77 -12.51 -17.67
C SER A 57 18.79 -11.49 -18.83
N GLY A 58 18.45 -10.22 -18.53
CA GLY A 58 18.39 -9.12 -19.50
C GLY A 58 17.13 -9.06 -20.37
N HIS A 59 16.21 -10.02 -20.26
CA HIS A 59 14.99 -10.06 -21.08
C HIS A 59 13.78 -9.58 -20.26
N PRO A 60 12.98 -8.62 -20.76
CA PRO A 60 11.79 -8.17 -20.06
C PRO A 60 10.76 -9.30 -19.99
N VAL A 61 10.11 -9.45 -18.84
CA VAL A 61 8.97 -10.35 -18.69
C VAL A 61 7.73 -9.77 -19.39
N GLU A 62 6.69 -10.59 -19.55
CA GLU A 62 5.45 -10.19 -20.23
C GLU A 62 4.70 -9.09 -19.47
N LYS A 63 4.50 -9.26 -18.16
CA LYS A 63 3.64 -8.40 -17.33
C LYS A 63 4.34 -7.14 -16.84
N GLY A 64 3.64 -6.02 -16.99
CA GLY A 64 4.05 -4.68 -16.59
C GLY A 64 3.90 -4.37 -15.13
N ILE A 65 4.49 -3.24 -14.72
CA ILE A 65 4.47 -2.80 -13.34
C ILE A 65 3.04 -2.65 -12.77
N ILE A 66 2.08 -2.16 -13.57
CA ILE A 66 0.68 -2.03 -13.15
C ILE A 66 0.03 -3.41 -13.06
N GLU A 67 0.30 -4.30 -14.01
CA GLU A 67 -0.22 -5.68 -13.95
C GLU A 67 0.32 -6.43 -12.72
N ARG A 68 1.63 -6.28 -12.42
CA ARG A 68 2.25 -6.85 -11.21
C ARG A 68 1.69 -6.25 -9.92
N ARG A 69 1.40 -4.96 -9.91
CA ARG A 69 0.72 -4.28 -8.79
C ARG A 69 -0.67 -4.87 -8.59
N ASP A 70 -1.43 -5.04 -9.67
CA ASP A 70 -2.78 -5.56 -9.61
C ASP A 70 -2.81 -7.02 -9.12
N GLU A 71 -1.86 -7.87 -9.56
CA GLU A 71 -1.69 -9.23 -9.04
C GLU A 71 -1.43 -9.24 -7.54
N PHE A 72 -0.50 -8.40 -7.09
CA PHE A 72 -0.15 -8.23 -5.69
C PHE A 72 -1.35 -7.75 -4.85
N LEU A 73 -2.04 -6.70 -5.30
CA LEU A 73 -3.20 -6.15 -4.62
C LEU A 73 -4.37 -7.15 -4.60
N ASN A 74 -4.55 -7.94 -5.66
CA ASN A 74 -5.57 -8.99 -5.68
C ASN A 74 -5.34 -10.02 -4.55
N ILE A 75 -4.08 -10.43 -4.33
CA ILE A 75 -3.74 -11.36 -3.26
C ILE A 75 -4.06 -10.76 -1.89
N ILE A 76 -3.55 -9.56 -1.59
CA ILE A 76 -3.64 -9.03 -0.23
C ILE A 76 -5.03 -8.44 0.10
N ILE A 77 -5.79 -7.98 -0.91
CA ILE A 77 -7.10 -7.35 -0.71
C ILE A 77 -8.23 -8.34 -0.95
N ASN A 78 -8.25 -8.98 -2.12
CA ASN A 78 -9.41 -9.73 -2.59
C ASN A 78 -9.41 -11.18 -2.13
N LYS A 79 -8.22 -11.80 -1.95
CA LYS A 79 -8.08 -13.20 -1.50
C LYS A 79 -7.97 -13.34 0.03
N SER A 80 -7.96 -12.24 0.78
CA SER A 80 -7.86 -12.29 2.24
C SER A 80 -8.73 -11.24 2.93
N GLN A 81 -9.54 -11.69 3.90
CA GLN A 81 -10.29 -10.80 4.80
C GLN A 81 -9.47 -10.44 6.04
N LYS A 82 -8.40 -11.20 6.33
CA LYS A 82 -7.53 -10.95 7.48
C LYS A 82 -6.49 -9.86 7.24
N THR A 83 -6.11 -9.59 5.99
CA THR A 83 -5.18 -8.49 5.71
C THR A 83 -5.79 -7.14 6.07
N VAL A 84 -5.19 -6.42 7.01
CA VAL A 84 -5.70 -5.15 7.53
C VAL A 84 -5.25 -3.98 6.67
N ALA A 85 -3.95 -3.93 6.37
CA ALA A 85 -3.33 -2.83 5.65
C ALA A 85 -2.05 -3.26 4.93
N LEU A 86 -1.69 -2.50 3.90
CA LEU A 86 -0.37 -2.48 3.31
C LEU A 86 0.44 -1.35 3.95
N LEU A 87 1.57 -1.70 4.56
CA LEU A 87 2.48 -0.77 5.23
C LEU A 87 3.71 -0.51 4.35
N CYS A 88 3.93 0.76 4.04
CA CYS A 88 5.00 1.22 3.15
C CYS A 88 5.93 2.21 3.85
N GLY A 89 7.14 2.35 3.33
CA GLY A 89 8.06 3.45 3.65
C GLY A 89 8.34 4.26 2.40
N ASP A 90 9.63 4.43 2.10
CA ASP A 90 10.21 5.12 0.92
C ASP A 90 9.84 6.61 0.82
N GLU A 91 8.55 6.95 0.76
CA GLU A 91 8.14 8.34 0.81
C GLU A 91 8.33 8.91 2.21
N HIS A 92 9.16 9.96 2.31
CA HIS A 92 9.50 10.63 3.57
C HIS A 92 8.35 11.54 4.07
N ASN A 93 7.16 10.96 4.22
CA ASN A 93 5.97 11.54 4.81
C ASN A 93 5.18 10.44 5.53
N TYR A 94 4.18 10.83 6.29
CA TYR A 94 3.09 9.97 6.70
C TYR A 94 1.89 10.20 5.77
N SER A 95 1.36 9.13 5.18
CA SER A 95 0.09 9.21 4.45
C SER A 95 -0.76 7.95 4.62
N ARG A 96 -2.08 8.14 4.70
CA ARG A 96 -3.07 7.07 4.81
C ARG A 96 -4.07 7.17 3.65
N LEU A 97 -3.93 6.26 2.70
CA LEU A 97 -4.76 6.17 1.50
C LEU A 97 -5.83 5.09 1.68
N LYS A 98 -7.09 5.45 1.39
CA LYS A 98 -8.19 4.48 1.32
C LYS A 98 -8.40 4.00 -0.12
N LEU A 99 -8.13 2.72 -0.34
CA LEU A 99 -8.50 2.04 -1.58
C LEU A 99 -9.94 1.54 -1.47
N THR A 100 -10.74 1.89 -2.46
CA THR A 100 -12.13 1.43 -2.63
C THR A 100 -12.37 1.13 -4.10
N ASN A 101 -13.53 0.58 -4.44
CA ASN A 101 -13.96 0.44 -5.83
C ASN A 101 -14.16 1.78 -6.57
N LYS A 102 -14.14 2.91 -5.86
CA LYS A 102 -14.22 4.28 -6.43
C LYS A 102 -12.85 4.94 -6.58
N THR A 103 -11.80 4.40 -5.96
CA THR A 103 -10.47 5.01 -6.00
C THR A 103 -9.88 4.86 -7.42
N PRO A 104 -9.54 5.95 -8.13
CA PRO A 104 -8.98 5.86 -9.47
C PRO A 104 -7.51 5.41 -9.39
N ILE A 105 -7.27 4.12 -9.64
CA ILE A 105 -5.94 3.50 -9.52
C ILE A 105 -5.21 3.31 -10.86
N TYR A 106 -5.78 3.81 -11.97
CA TYR A 106 -5.23 3.69 -13.32
C TYR A 106 -5.14 5.06 -14.00
N PRO A 107 -4.22 5.26 -14.95
CA PRO A 107 -4.28 6.43 -15.82
C PRO A 107 -5.51 6.30 -16.75
N GLU A 108 -6.04 7.44 -17.20
CA GLU A 108 -7.25 7.48 -18.04
C GLU A 108 -7.13 6.61 -19.30
N TYR A 109 -5.91 6.51 -19.85
CA TYR A 109 -5.61 5.77 -21.08
C TYR A 109 -5.31 4.28 -20.88
N TYR A 110 -5.40 3.73 -19.66
CA TYR A 110 -5.07 2.32 -19.38
C TYR A 110 -6.03 1.35 -20.08
N GLN A 111 -5.47 0.47 -20.92
CA GLN A 111 -6.21 -0.51 -21.74
C GLN A 111 -6.16 -1.94 -21.18
N GLY A 112 -5.37 -2.20 -20.13
CA GLY A 112 -5.25 -3.54 -19.55
C GLY A 112 -6.45 -3.94 -18.71
N ASN A 113 -6.45 -5.19 -18.25
CA ASN A 113 -7.42 -5.66 -17.27
C ASN A 113 -7.32 -4.84 -15.99
N LYS A 114 -8.45 -4.38 -15.48
CA LYS A 114 -8.54 -3.57 -14.26
C LYS A 114 -8.94 -4.45 -13.07
N LEU A 115 -8.08 -4.52 -12.07
CA LEU A 115 -8.42 -5.04 -10.74
C LEU A 115 -9.66 -4.33 -10.20
N LYS A 116 -10.60 -5.13 -9.69
CA LYS A 116 -11.73 -4.65 -8.88
C LYS A 116 -11.37 -4.83 -7.41
N ILE A 117 -11.33 -3.73 -6.67
CA ILE A 117 -11.13 -3.73 -5.22
C ILE A 117 -12.42 -4.24 -4.55
N SER A 118 -12.38 -5.41 -3.91
CA SER A 118 -13.58 -6.09 -3.38
C SER A 118 -14.07 -5.50 -2.06
N ARG A 119 -13.20 -4.84 -1.30
CA ARG A 119 -13.49 -4.21 -0.01
C ARG A 119 -12.62 -2.99 0.23
N PRO A 120 -13.03 -2.04 1.10
CA PRO A 120 -12.13 -0.97 1.55
C PRO A 120 -10.82 -1.53 2.10
N PHE A 121 -9.71 -0.91 1.73
CA PHE A 121 -8.38 -1.36 2.13
C PHE A 121 -7.45 -0.17 2.34
N TRP A 122 -6.56 -0.27 3.32
CA TRP A 122 -5.64 0.81 3.66
C TRP A 122 -4.26 0.55 3.08
N GLN A 123 -3.72 1.55 2.38
CA GLN A 123 -2.27 1.68 2.25
C GLN A 123 -1.82 2.80 3.18
N ILE A 124 -0.86 2.49 4.05
CA ILE A 124 -0.32 3.43 5.03
C ILE A 124 1.17 3.54 4.76
N THR A 125 1.60 4.72 4.33
CA THR A 125 3.00 5.02 4.04
C THR A 125 3.57 5.82 5.21
N ASN A 126 4.67 5.35 5.77
CA ASN A 126 5.44 6.07 6.80
C ASN A 126 6.94 5.91 6.55
N GLY A 127 7.52 6.82 5.78
CA GLY A 127 8.98 6.96 5.63
C GLY A 127 9.55 8.15 6.42
N SER A 128 8.77 8.78 7.30
CA SER A 128 9.15 10.03 7.97
C SER A 128 9.97 9.83 9.25
N ALA A 129 10.83 8.81 9.32
CA ALA A 129 11.63 8.56 10.52
C ALA A 129 12.89 9.44 10.64
N GLY A 130 13.23 10.26 9.64
CA GLY A 130 14.36 11.21 9.72
C GLY A 130 14.97 11.68 8.41
N ALA A 131 14.64 11.08 7.27
CA ALA A 131 15.11 11.59 5.97
C ALA A 131 14.32 12.84 5.53
N PRO A 132 14.88 13.70 4.64
CA PRO A 132 14.23 14.95 4.22
C PRO A 132 12.85 14.70 3.61
N TYR A 133 11.85 15.47 4.04
CA TYR A 133 10.46 15.19 3.71
C TYR A 133 10.13 15.37 2.23
N TYR A 134 9.10 14.66 1.77
CA TYR A 134 8.45 14.92 0.49
C TYR A 134 7.09 15.59 0.70
N GLY A 135 6.81 16.65 -0.06
CA GLY A 135 5.48 17.24 -0.13
C GLY A 135 4.51 16.32 -0.87
N GLN A 136 3.20 16.54 -0.68
CA GLN A 136 2.18 15.75 -1.37
C GLN A 136 2.11 16.13 -2.85
N GLU A 137 2.10 15.13 -3.72
CA GLU A 137 1.89 15.30 -5.16
C GLU A 137 0.42 15.12 -5.58
N GLN A 138 0.09 15.62 -6.77
CA GLN A 138 -1.23 15.44 -7.39
C GLN A 138 -1.22 14.23 -8.31
N LEU A 139 -1.86 13.16 -7.85
CA LEU A 139 -1.97 11.86 -8.48
C LEU A 139 -3.45 11.45 -8.56
N PRO A 140 -3.82 10.47 -9.39
CA PRO A 140 -5.23 10.12 -9.58
C PRO A 140 -5.99 9.87 -8.27
N TRP A 141 -5.36 9.18 -7.32
CA TRP A 141 -5.95 8.83 -6.03
C TRP A 141 -5.76 9.87 -4.91
N THR A 142 -5.16 11.04 -5.18
CA THR A 142 -4.87 12.05 -4.15
C THR A 142 -6.12 12.44 -3.34
N ALA A 143 -7.30 12.51 -3.99
CA ALA A 143 -8.56 12.81 -3.32
C ALA A 143 -9.04 11.73 -2.32
N PHE A 144 -8.41 10.56 -2.29
CA PHE A 144 -8.70 9.43 -1.39
C PHE A 144 -7.65 9.28 -0.28
N VAL A 145 -6.64 10.15 -0.25
CA VAL A 145 -5.71 10.26 0.88
C VAL A 145 -6.46 10.93 2.03
N GLU A 146 -6.76 10.17 3.07
CA GLU A 146 -7.55 10.65 4.21
C GLU A 146 -6.69 11.41 5.23
N LYS A 147 -5.39 11.13 5.27
CA LYS A 147 -4.44 11.83 6.11
C LYS A 147 -3.09 11.94 5.41
N PHE A 148 -2.47 13.11 5.54
CA PHE A 148 -1.11 13.40 5.09
C PHE A 148 -0.41 14.26 6.14
N SER A 149 0.87 14.00 6.40
CA SER A 149 1.72 14.81 7.28
C SER A 149 3.19 14.71 6.85
N THR A 150 3.89 15.84 6.87
CA THR A 150 5.35 15.91 6.69
C THR A 150 6.11 15.84 8.01
N GLN A 151 5.39 15.75 9.14
CA GLN A 151 6.02 15.55 10.45
C GLN A 151 6.72 14.19 10.51
N TYR A 152 7.71 14.07 11.38
CA TYR A 152 8.16 12.75 11.79
C TYR A 152 7.02 11.99 12.43
N ALA A 153 6.88 10.70 12.10
CA ALA A 153 5.75 9.91 12.52
C ALA A 153 6.18 8.53 13.03
N LEU A 154 5.67 8.18 14.21
CA LEU A 154 5.71 6.84 14.77
C LEU A 154 4.30 6.27 14.74
N MET A 155 4.12 5.12 14.09
CA MET A 155 2.85 4.39 14.05
C MET A 155 2.80 3.36 15.18
N LEU A 156 1.76 3.42 15.99
CA LEU A 156 1.47 2.50 17.09
C LEU A 156 0.16 1.78 16.78
N PHE A 157 0.23 0.48 16.55
CA PHE A 157 -0.96 -0.35 16.35
C PHE A 157 -1.42 -0.94 17.67
N GLU A 158 -2.69 -0.77 17.99
CA GLU A 158 -3.33 -1.32 19.17
C GLU A 158 -4.33 -2.39 18.73
N ILE A 159 -4.14 -3.62 19.27
CA ILE A 159 -4.94 -4.79 18.89
C ILE A 159 -5.79 -5.20 20.09
N ASP A 160 -7.11 -5.07 19.95
CA ASP A 160 -8.10 -5.48 20.95
C ASP A 160 -9.06 -6.50 20.33
N GLY A 161 -8.68 -7.78 20.42
CA GLY A 161 -9.39 -8.86 19.76
C GLY A 161 -9.48 -8.66 18.24
N LYS A 162 -10.69 -8.44 17.72
CA LYS A 162 -10.94 -8.19 16.29
C LYS A 162 -10.73 -6.73 15.89
N LYS A 163 -10.70 -5.82 16.85
CA LYS A 163 -10.49 -4.40 16.59
C LYS A 163 -9.01 -4.12 16.40
N VAL A 164 -8.70 -3.35 15.35
CA VAL A 164 -7.37 -2.79 15.10
C VAL A 164 -7.47 -1.28 15.06
N SER A 165 -6.77 -0.62 15.97
CA SER A 165 -6.60 0.83 15.98
C SER A 165 -5.17 1.21 15.60
N LEU A 166 -5.02 2.40 15.04
CA LEU A 166 -3.74 3.04 14.75
C LEU A 166 -3.71 4.40 15.43
N ARG A 167 -2.67 4.62 16.22
CA ARG A 167 -2.30 5.94 16.73
C ARG A 167 -0.96 6.35 16.15
N VAL A 168 -0.87 7.59 15.67
CA VAL A 168 0.31 8.14 15.03
C VAL A 168 0.73 9.38 15.78
N VAL A 169 1.98 9.41 16.20
CA VAL A 169 2.54 10.52 16.98
C VAL A 169 3.84 11.00 16.36
N ASN A 170 4.15 12.27 16.54
CA ASN A 170 5.49 12.76 16.34
C ASN A 170 6.38 12.27 17.50
N PRO A 171 7.43 11.47 17.24
CA PRO A 171 8.23 10.87 18.31
C PRO A 171 9.02 11.88 19.13
N ASP A 172 9.32 13.06 18.57
CA ASP A 172 10.12 14.09 19.24
C ASP A 172 9.25 15.02 20.10
N THR A 173 8.04 15.33 19.64
CA THR A 173 7.13 16.28 20.33
C THR A 173 6.01 15.59 21.10
N LEU A 174 5.78 14.31 20.84
CA LEU A 174 4.61 13.53 21.30
C LEU A 174 3.27 14.08 20.81
N GLU A 175 3.27 15.00 19.84
CA GLU A 175 2.06 15.51 19.20
C GLU A 175 1.34 14.36 18.48
N GLU A 176 0.04 14.24 18.71
CA GLU A 176 -0.78 13.30 17.97
C GLU A 176 -1.02 13.80 16.54
N ILE A 177 -0.60 12.99 15.57
CA ILE A 177 -0.85 13.23 14.16
C ILE A 177 -2.22 12.66 13.78
N GLU A 178 -2.54 11.45 14.24
CA GLU A 178 -3.79 10.76 13.92
C GLU A 178 -4.13 9.66 14.93
N GLU A 179 -5.41 9.47 15.21
CA GLU A 179 -5.96 8.26 15.83
C GLU A 179 -7.15 7.75 15.00
N ILE A 180 -7.16 6.45 14.67
CA ILE A 180 -8.22 5.85 13.85
C ILE A 180 -8.40 4.35 14.11
N VAL A 181 -9.62 3.84 13.92
CA VAL A 181 -9.92 2.41 13.84
C VAL A 181 -9.79 1.94 12.38
N LEU A 182 -8.88 0.99 12.12
CA LEU A 182 -8.63 0.43 10.79
C LEU A 182 -9.56 -0.74 10.45
N LYS A 183 -9.96 -1.51 11.47
CA LYS A 183 -10.81 -2.71 11.37
C LYS A 183 -11.57 -2.90 12.69
N GLU A 184 -12.82 -3.34 12.59
CA GLU A 184 -13.68 -3.78 13.70
C GLU A 184 -13.92 -5.29 13.63
#